data_AF-A0A444UB49-F1
#
_entry.id   AF-A0A444UB49-F1
#
_cell.length_a   1.000
_cell.length_b   1.000
_cell.length_c   1.000
_cell.angle_alpha   90.00
_cell.angle_beta   90.00
_cell.angle_gamma   90.00
#
_symmetry.space_group_name_H-M   'P 1'
#
loop_
_entity.id
_entity.type
_entity.pdbx_description
1 polymer ?
#
loop_
_entity_poly.entity_id
_entity_poly.type
_entity_poly.pdbx_seq_one_letter_code
_entity_poly.pdbx_strand_id
1 'polypeptide(L)'
;MFMQIRKGMSEEDGQQYYALVNLADTEITRMASDYSDNELELFRKAMDLIVESENGMACSTDILNLADKLQSKKMKKKEVEGVLQRLVVDKWLCEKNGEYTLSTRCIMEMEQYIRNMYQDLVKLCNICHNIAIQSQMCENPSCGIKMHVPCVARYFRGRTEPHCPACNEFWPHEIPVISRSQSQIPSPSQPASSKENSAPSTKTPRSSRLRK
;
A
#
# COMPACT_ATOMS: atom_id res chain seq x y z
N MET A 1 17.30 10.56 15.70
CA MET A 1 16.56 10.23 14.47
C MET A 1 15.44 9.27 14.86
N PHE A 2 14.18 9.64 14.69
CA PHE A 2 13.03 8.80 15.07
C PHE A 2 12.53 8.03 13.84
N MET A 3 13.24 6.97 13.45
CA MET A 3 12.85 6.12 12.32
C MET A 3 12.03 4.91 12.80
N GLN A 4 11.03 4.50 12.03
CA GLN A 4 10.22 3.31 12.31
C GLN A 4 9.93 2.53 11.02
N ILE A 5 10.05 1.20 11.07
CA ILE A 5 9.51 0.35 10.00
C ILE A 5 7.99 0.29 10.15
N ARG A 6 7.28 0.80 9.15
CA ARG A 6 5.83 0.69 9.05
C ARG A 6 5.45 -0.32 7.98
N LYS A 7 4.26 -0.89 8.15
CA LYS A 7 3.63 -1.79 7.18
C LYS A 7 2.48 -1.04 6.52
N GLY A 8 2.42 -1.09 5.20
CA GLY A 8 1.34 -0.54 4.38
C GLY A 8 0.78 -1.56 3.41
N MET A 9 -0.34 -1.22 2.79
CA MET A 9 -0.98 -2.03 1.77
C MET A 9 -1.18 -1.18 0.53
N SER A 10 -0.83 -1.72 -0.63
CA SER A 10 -1.15 -1.09 -1.90
C SER A 10 -2.65 -1.02 -2.11
N GLU A 11 -3.13 0.16 -2.49
CA GLU A 11 -4.55 0.40 -2.74
C GLU A 11 -5.02 -0.18 -4.09
N GLU A 12 -4.08 -0.56 -4.96
CA GLU A 12 -4.38 -1.17 -6.26
C GLU A 12 -4.59 -2.69 -6.16
N ASP A 13 -3.62 -3.42 -5.61
CA ASP A 13 -3.56 -4.89 -5.64
C ASP A 13 -3.65 -5.54 -4.24
N GLY A 14 -3.67 -4.74 -3.17
CA GLY A 14 -3.71 -5.22 -1.80
C GLY A 14 -2.40 -5.87 -1.31
N GLN A 15 -1.33 -5.80 -2.09
CA GLN A 15 -0.02 -6.32 -1.71
C GLN A 15 0.53 -5.55 -0.50
N GLN A 16 1.24 -6.27 0.39
CA GLN A 16 1.81 -5.68 1.59
C GLN A 16 3.21 -5.14 1.31
N TYR A 17 3.47 -3.93 1.77
CA TYR A 17 4.76 -3.24 1.66
C TYR A 17 5.26 -2.83 3.04
N TYR A 18 6.57 -2.69 3.16
CA TYR A 18 7.23 -2.18 4.35
C TYR A 18 8.10 -0.99 3.96
N ALA A 19 8.04 0.08 4.73
CA ALA A 19 8.85 1.28 4.51
C ALA A 19 9.45 1.75 5.83
N LEU A 20 10.66 2.32 5.76
CA LEU A 20 11.31 2.97 6.87
C LEU A 20 10.89 4.44 6.88
N VAL A 21 10.02 4.82 7.81
CA VAL A 21 9.40 6.15 7.91
C VAL A 21 10.12 6.97 8.96
N ASN A 22 10.40 8.25 8.67
CA ASN A 22 10.90 9.20 9.66
C ASN A 22 9.70 9.88 10.35
N LEU A 23 9.63 9.77 11.68
CA LEU A 23 8.56 10.35 12.50
C LEU A 23 8.87 11.79 12.96
N ALA A 24 10.09 12.28 12.73
CA ALA A 24 10.56 13.57 13.26
C ALA A 24 10.41 14.73 12.28
N ASP A 25 10.31 14.44 10.98
CA ASP A 25 10.45 15.44 9.92
C ASP A 25 9.10 15.86 9.32
N THR A 26 9.01 17.11 8.89
CA THR A 26 8.02 17.51 7.90
C THR A 26 8.31 16.72 6.62
N GLU A 27 7.48 15.73 6.32
CA GLU A 27 7.75 14.60 5.41
C GLU A 27 8.18 14.98 3.97
N ILE A 28 8.02 16.25 3.56
CA ILE A 28 8.58 16.81 2.31
C ILE A 28 10.11 16.88 2.30
N THR A 29 10.77 16.95 3.47
CA THR A 29 12.24 17.15 3.59
C THR A 29 13.07 16.09 2.87
N ARG A 30 12.60 14.84 2.78
CA ARG A 30 13.33 13.82 2.04
C ARG A 30 13.27 14.05 0.53
N MET A 31 12.10 14.36 -0.01
CA MET A 31 12.00 14.75 -1.43
C MET A 31 12.76 16.04 -1.72
N ALA A 32 12.81 16.96 -0.76
CA ALA A 32 13.52 18.23 -0.92
C ALA A 32 15.03 18.08 -1.11
N SER A 33 15.60 16.92 -0.78
CA SER A 33 17.01 16.62 -1.05
C SER A 33 17.25 16.13 -2.49
N ASP A 34 16.25 15.48 -3.10
CA ASP A 34 16.39 14.77 -4.39
C ASP A 34 15.75 15.53 -5.57
N TYR A 35 14.91 16.53 -5.29
CA TYR A 35 14.11 17.26 -6.29
C TYR A 35 14.28 18.78 -6.13
N SER A 36 14.28 19.51 -7.23
CA SER A 36 14.33 20.98 -7.20
C SER A 36 12.98 21.59 -6.82
N ASP A 37 12.96 22.86 -6.39
CA ASP A 37 11.75 23.54 -5.90
C ASP A 37 10.55 23.47 -6.85
N ASN A 38 10.79 23.59 -8.16
CA ASN A 38 9.76 23.50 -9.19
C ASN A 38 9.24 22.08 -9.42
N GLU A 39 10.08 21.07 -9.19
CA GLU A 39 9.68 19.66 -9.27
C GLU A 39 8.86 19.28 -8.04
N LEU A 40 9.22 19.79 -6.86
CA LEU A 40 8.42 19.66 -5.64
C LEU A 40 7.08 20.40 -5.75
N GLU A 41 7.06 21.58 -6.37
CA GLU A 41 5.82 22.31 -6.63
C GLU A 41 4.92 21.54 -7.60
N LEU A 42 5.47 20.99 -8.69
CA LEU A 42 4.74 20.13 -9.60
C LEU A 42 4.17 18.91 -8.88
N PHE A 43 4.96 18.26 -8.02
CA PHE A 43 4.52 17.10 -7.24
C PHE A 43 3.35 17.45 -6.32
N ARG A 44 3.44 18.57 -5.57
CA ARG A 44 2.32 19.04 -4.72
C ARG A 44 1.05 19.29 -5.54
N LYS A 45 1.16 19.97 -6.67
CA LYS A 45 -0.01 20.20 -7.54
C LYS A 45 -0.57 18.92 -8.15
N ALA A 46 0.28 17.91 -8.41
CA ALA A 46 -0.19 16.59 -8.81
C ALA A 46 -0.93 15.88 -7.66
N MET A 47 -0.47 16.03 -6.41
CA MET A 47 -1.19 15.54 -5.23
C MET A 47 -2.57 16.20 -5.11
N ASP A 48 -2.67 17.51 -5.34
CA ASP A 48 -3.95 18.24 -5.33
C ASP A 48 -4.93 17.60 -6.32
N LEU A 49 -4.51 17.42 -7.58
CA LEU A 49 -5.34 16.77 -8.60
C LEU A 49 -5.76 15.35 -8.22
N ILE A 50 -4.85 14.56 -7.64
CA ILE A 50 -5.11 13.18 -7.22
C ILE A 50 -6.13 13.15 -6.07
N VAL A 51 -5.95 13.98 -5.05
CA VAL A 51 -6.79 13.97 -3.84
C VAL A 51 -8.17 14.55 -4.11
N GLU A 52 -8.28 15.53 -5.00
CA GLU A 52 -9.57 16.13 -5.42
C GLU A 52 -10.35 15.23 -6.37
N SER A 53 -9.69 14.28 -7.06
CA SER A 53 -10.35 13.34 -7.96
C SER A 53 -11.22 12.32 -7.20
N GLU A 54 -12.29 11.87 -7.85
CA GLU A 54 -13.19 10.87 -7.27
C GLU A 54 -12.55 9.47 -7.16
N ASN A 55 -11.75 9.09 -8.15
CA ASN A 55 -11.11 7.78 -8.25
C ASN A 55 -9.68 7.73 -7.65
N GLY A 56 -9.19 8.86 -7.14
CA GLY A 56 -7.83 8.97 -6.61
C GLY A 56 -6.75 8.92 -7.70
N MET A 57 -7.04 9.40 -8.92
CA MET A 57 -6.11 9.43 -10.05
C MET A 57 -6.17 10.77 -10.79
N ALA A 58 -5.03 11.20 -11.34
CA ALA A 58 -4.92 12.39 -12.17
C ALA A 58 -4.38 12.06 -13.56
N CYS A 59 -5.02 12.60 -14.60
CA CYS A 59 -4.59 12.41 -15.99
C CYS A 59 -3.26 13.14 -16.26
N SER A 60 -2.38 12.49 -17.03
CA SER A 60 -1.11 13.07 -17.49
C SER A 60 -1.28 14.45 -18.13
N THR A 61 -2.32 14.63 -18.94
CA THR A 61 -2.63 15.90 -19.61
C THR A 61 -2.93 17.02 -18.62
N ASP A 62 -3.63 16.72 -17.53
CA ASP A 62 -3.99 17.71 -16.51
C ASP A 62 -2.74 18.17 -15.76
N ILE A 63 -1.87 17.22 -15.42
CA ILE A 63 -0.59 17.54 -14.79
C ILE A 63 0.32 18.35 -15.73
N LEU A 64 0.37 17.98 -17.02
CA LEU A 64 1.15 18.71 -18.03
C LEU A 64 0.66 20.15 -18.25
N ASN A 65 -0.63 20.41 -18.02
CA ASN A 65 -1.21 21.75 -18.10
C ASN A 65 -0.93 22.61 -16.86
N LEU A 66 -0.18 22.10 -15.88
CA LEU A 66 0.35 22.87 -14.75
C LEU A 66 1.72 23.49 -15.06
N ALA A 67 2.40 23.04 -16.13
CA ALA A 67 3.80 23.35 -16.40
C ALA A 67 4.11 24.87 -16.47
N ASP A 68 3.20 25.65 -17.02
CA ASP A 68 3.28 27.10 -17.15
C ASP A 68 2.67 27.88 -15.98
N LYS A 69 1.99 27.18 -15.07
CA LYS A 69 1.36 27.71 -13.85
C LYS A 69 2.25 27.59 -12.61
N LEU A 70 3.42 26.93 -12.73
CA LEU A 70 4.42 26.84 -11.66
C LEU A 70 4.98 28.23 -11.33
N GLN A 71 5.02 28.56 -10.04
CA GLN A 71 5.46 29.86 -9.54
C GLN A 71 6.97 29.93 -9.34
N SER A 72 7.58 28.83 -8.89
CA SER A 72 9.02 28.73 -8.67
C SER A 72 9.82 28.85 -9.97
N LYS A 73 9.53 27.99 -10.95
CA LYS A 73 10.08 28.03 -12.30
C LYS A 73 9.18 27.27 -13.26
N LYS A 74 8.78 27.92 -14.34
CA LYS A 74 8.01 27.29 -15.42
C LYS A 74 8.82 26.17 -16.07
N MET A 75 8.12 25.11 -16.46
CA MET A 75 8.71 23.94 -17.11
C MET A 75 8.13 23.74 -18.51
N LYS A 76 8.91 23.09 -19.38
CA LYS A 76 8.36 22.57 -20.64
C LYS A 76 7.60 21.28 -20.38
N LYS A 77 6.58 20.97 -21.19
CA LYS A 77 5.81 19.71 -21.07
C LYS A 77 6.70 18.47 -21.06
N LYS A 78 7.72 18.41 -21.94
CA LYS A 78 8.71 17.32 -21.97
C LYS A 78 9.52 17.18 -20.67
N GLU A 79 9.80 18.30 -19.99
CA GLU A 79 10.48 18.28 -18.69
C GLU A 79 9.55 17.73 -17.61
N VAL A 80 8.27 18.12 -17.61
CA VAL A 80 7.24 17.59 -16.71
C VAL A 80 7.07 16.07 -16.89
N GLU A 81 7.00 15.57 -18.13
CA GLU A 81 6.98 14.13 -18.41
C GLU A 81 8.20 13.42 -17.79
N GLY A 82 9.39 13.99 -17.95
CA GLY A 82 10.62 13.45 -17.35
C GLY A 82 10.55 13.40 -15.81
N VAL A 83 10.01 14.44 -15.17
CA VAL A 83 9.82 14.46 -13.71
C VAL A 83 8.81 13.41 -13.26
N LEU A 84 7.67 13.28 -13.94
CA LEU A 84 6.65 12.27 -13.63
C LEU A 84 7.23 10.85 -13.70
N GLN A 85 8.03 10.55 -14.73
CA GLN A 85 8.70 9.26 -14.85
C GLN A 85 9.69 9.01 -13.71
N ARG A 86 10.47 10.02 -13.31
CA ARG A 86 11.36 9.90 -12.14
C ARG A 86 10.58 9.66 -10.85
N LEU A 87 9.49 10.38 -10.63
CA LEU A 87 8.61 10.17 -9.48
C LEU A 87 8.03 8.74 -9.43
N VAL A 88 7.76 8.12 -10.59
CA VAL A 88 7.31 6.72 -10.66
C VAL A 88 8.46 5.74 -10.36
N VAL A 89 9.64 5.98 -10.93
CA VAL A 89 10.84 5.17 -10.66
C VAL A 89 11.19 5.20 -9.17
N ASP A 90 11.16 6.39 -8.59
CA ASP A 90 11.43 6.64 -7.18
C ASP A 90 10.25 6.26 -6.27
N LYS A 91 9.18 5.66 -6.79
CA LYS A 91 8.03 5.19 -5.99
C LYS A 91 7.43 6.32 -5.15
N TRP A 92 7.28 7.50 -5.72
CA TRP A 92 6.40 8.54 -5.20
C TRP A 92 5.02 8.41 -5.84
N LEU A 93 4.98 8.23 -7.15
CA LEU A 93 3.76 8.00 -7.92
C LEU A 93 3.70 6.57 -8.47
N CYS A 94 2.49 6.13 -8.80
CA CYS A 94 2.22 5.00 -9.67
C CYS A 94 1.56 5.53 -10.94
N GLU A 95 1.89 4.96 -12.10
CA GLU A 95 1.28 5.31 -13.39
C GLU A 95 0.53 4.10 -13.94
N LYS A 96 -0.65 4.36 -14.51
CA LYS A 96 -1.48 3.37 -15.19
C LYS A 96 -2.27 4.04 -16.31
N ASN A 97 -2.04 3.62 -17.55
CA ASN A 97 -2.78 4.07 -18.73
C ASN A 97 -2.80 5.60 -18.92
N GLY A 98 -1.71 6.28 -18.58
CA GLY A 98 -1.57 7.73 -18.67
C GLY A 98 -2.17 8.49 -17.48
N GLU A 99 -2.62 7.80 -16.44
CA GLU A 99 -3.08 8.38 -15.18
C GLU A 99 -2.10 8.09 -14.05
N TYR A 100 -2.01 8.99 -13.08
CA TYR A 100 -1.10 8.90 -11.95
C TYR A 100 -1.86 8.88 -10.63
N THR A 101 -1.39 8.08 -9.67
CA THR A 101 -1.86 8.07 -8.29
C THR A 101 -0.68 8.07 -7.31
N LEU A 102 -0.94 8.27 -6.02
CA LEU A 102 0.08 8.16 -4.99
C LEU A 102 0.46 6.70 -4.78
N SER A 103 1.75 6.41 -4.79
CA SER A 103 2.24 5.08 -4.44
C SER A 103 2.05 4.78 -2.94
N THR A 104 2.12 3.50 -2.58
CA THR A 104 2.09 3.07 -1.17
C THR A 104 3.22 3.69 -0.36
N ARG A 105 4.42 3.80 -0.94
CA ARG A 105 5.57 4.45 -0.29
C ARG A 105 5.24 5.91 0.04
N CYS A 106 4.73 6.66 -0.94
CA CYS A 106 4.32 8.05 -0.73
C CYS A 106 3.30 8.18 0.41
N ILE A 107 2.24 7.38 0.39
CA ILE A 107 1.18 7.46 1.41
C ILE A 107 1.73 7.15 2.81
N MET A 108 2.59 6.13 2.94
CA MET A 108 3.16 5.74 4.24
C MET A 108 4.13 6.77 4.80
N GLU A 109 4.90 7.40 3.92
CA GLU A 109 5.96 8.32 4.29
C GLU A 109 5.52 9.77 4.40
N MET A 110 4.40 10.12 3.76
CA MET A 110 3.79 11.45 3.79
C MET A 110 2.44 11.46 4.51
N GLU A 111 2.16 10.47 5.34
CA GLU A 111 0.84 10.31 5.96
C GLU A 111 0.47 11.53 6.81
N GLN A 112 1.40 12.05 7.61
CA GLN A 112 1.12 13.18 8.49
C GLN A 112 0.88 14.46 7.68
N TYR A 113 1.71 14.70 6.66
CA TYR A 113 1.59 15.82 5.74
C TYR A 113 0.26 15.77 4.99
N ILE A 114 -0.10 14.61 4.42
CA ILE A 114 -1.35 14.46 3.67
C ILE A 114 -2.55 14.72 4.58
N ARG A 115 -2.56 14.18 5.80
CA ARG A 115 -3.64 14.41 6.77
C ARG A 115 -3.78 15.88 7.14
N ASN A 116 -2.67 16.58 7.33
CA ASN A 116 -2.69 17.99 7.72
C ASN A 116 -3.09 18.91 6.57
N MET A 117 -2.56 18.65 5.37
CA MET A 117 -2.80 19.49 4.18
C MET A 117 -4.19 19.28 3.58
N TYR A 118 -4.67 18.02 3.58
CA TYR A 118 -5.90 17.62 2.91
C TYR A 118 -6.95 17.08 3.90
N GLN A 119 -6.98 17.63 5.11
CA GLN A 119 -7.84 17.15 6.21
C GLN A 119 -9.33 17.04 5.85
N ASP A 120 -9.82 17.92 4.98
CA ASP A 120 -11.23 17.97 4.57
C ASP A 120 -11.55 17.06 3.36
N LEU A 121 -10.52 16.60 2.64
CA LEU A 121 -10.67 15.82 1.40
C LEU A 121 -10.35 14.34 1.62
N VAL A 122 -9.34 14.05 2.45
CA VAL A 122 -8.87 12.69 2.70
C VAL A 122 -9.62 12.08 3.88
N LYS A 123 -10.20 10.90 3.66
CA LYS A 123 -10.78 10.08 4.74
C LYS A 123 -9.95 8.82 4.96
N LEU A 124 -10.18 8.19 6.10
CA LEU A 124 -9.57 6.91 6.43
C LEU A 124 -10.46 5.77 5.98
N CYS A 125 -9.82 4.68 5.58
CA CYS A 125 -10.52 3.44 5.32
C CYS A 125 -11.16 2.92 6.62
N ASN A 126 -12.45 2.63 6.59
CA ASN A 126 -13.21 2.09 7.74
C ASN A 126 -12.77 0.68 8.19
N ILE A 127 -11.83 0.05 7.48
CA ILE A 127 -11.35 -1.30 7.80
C ILE A 127 -9.92 -1.25 8.34
N CYS A 128 -8.99 -0.63 7.60
CA CYS A 128 -7.58 -0.61 7.98
C CYS A 128 -7.14 0.68 8.69
N HIS A 129 -7.99 1.71 8.71
CA HIS A 129 -7.75 3.02 9.33
C HIS A 129 -6.57 3.84 8.76
N ASN A 130 -6.03 3.43 7.61
CA ASN A 130 -5.08 4.23 6.85
C ASN A 130 -5.81 5.20 5.90
N ILE A 131 -5.10 6.23 5.44
CA ILE A 131 -5.53 7.13 4.36
C ILE A 131 -6.08 6.29 3.20
N ALA A 132 -7.20 6.72 2.62
CA ALA A 132 -7.83 6.08 1.47
C ALA A 132 -7.92 7.06 0.29
N ILE A 133 -7.03 6.87 -0.69
CA ILE A 133 -7.00 7.65 -1.94
C ILE A 133 -7.91 6.97 -2.97
N GLN A 134 -7.61 5.72 -3.32
CA GLN A 134 -8.39 4.85 -4.21
C GLN A 134 -9.35 3.99 -3.38
N SER A 135 -10.62 4.40 -3.36
CA SER A 135 -11.61 3.80 -2.48
C SER A 135 -13.02 3.84 -3.04
N GLN A 136 -13.86 2.94 -2.52
CA GLN A 136 -15.30 3.01 -2.68
C GLN A 136 -15.90 3.70 -1.46
N MET A 137 -16.94 4.50 -1.67
CA MET A 137 -17.61 5.26 -0.62
C MET A 137 -19.06 4.79 -0.45
N CYS A 138 -19.53 4.69 0.80
CA CYS A 138 -20.95 4.49 1.05
C CYS A 138 -21.75 5.70 0.55
N GLU A 139 -22.75 5.47 -0.31
CA GLU A 139 -23.57 6.53 -0.91
C GLU A 139 -24.64 7.09 0.03
N ASN A 140 -24.89 6.46 1.18
CA ASN A 140 -25.78 7.03 2.20
C ASN A 140 -25.20 8.38 2.66
N PRO A 141 -25.91 9.52 2.44
CA PRO A 141 -25.40 10.85 2.77
C PRO A 141 -25.08 11.07 4.25
N SER A 142 -25.72 10.31 5.15
CA SER A 142 -25.45 10.36 6.59
C SER A 142 -24.28 9.48 7.03
N CYS A 143 -23.70 8.67 6.12
CA CYS A 143 -22.63 7.74 6.41
C CYS A 143 -21.31 8.16 5.75
N GLY A 144 -21.22 8.05 4.41
CA GLY A 144 -20.05 8.49 3.65
C GLY A 144 -18.71 7.88 4.06
N ILE A 145 -18.69 6.67 4.65
CA ILE A 145 -17.43 5.96 4.94
C ILE A 145 -16.70 5.61 3.65
N LYS A 146 -15.37 5.59 3.69
CA LYS A 146 -14.53 5.10 2.59
C LYS A 146 -13.92 3.76 2.94
N MET A 147 -13.78 2.89 1.95
CA MET A 147 -13.05 1.61 2.05
C MET A 147 -12.14 1.45 0.85
N HIS A 148 -10.86 1.15 1.08
CA HIS A 148 -9.94 0.79 -0.01
C HIS A 148 -10.53 -0.35 -0.86
N VAL A 149 -10.26 -0.32 -2.16
CA VAL A 149 -10.66 -1.40 -3.09
C VAL A 149 -10.26 -2.79 -2.56
N PRO A 150 -9.02 -3.02 -2.07
CA PRO A 150 -8.66 -4.29 -1.42
C PRO A 150 -9.35 -4.59 -0.09
N CYS A 151 -9.72 -3.57 0.68
CA CYS A 151 -10.47 -3.76 1.93
C CYS A 151 -11.90 -4.21 1.63
N VAL A 152 -12.55 -3.60 0.62
CA VAL A 152 -13.87 -4.03 0.12
C VAL A 152 -13.82 -5.48 -0.33
N ALA A 153 -12.87 -5.82 -1.21
CA ALA A 153 -12.70 -7.18 -1.75
C ALA A 153 -12.55 -8.23 -0.64
N ARG A 154 -11.81 -7.90 0.44
CA ARG A 154 -11.60 -8.79 1.59
C ARG A 154 -12.81 -8.86 2.50
N TYR A 155 -13.44 -7.73 2.81
CA TYR A 155 -14.53 -7.62 3.77
C TYR A 155 -15.82 -8.28 3.27
N PHE A 156 -16.13 -8.08 1.99
CA PHE A 156 -17.33 -8.62 1.32
C PHE A 156 -17.11 -9.97 0.64
N ARG A 157 -15.92 -10.58 0.79
CA ARG A 157 -15.60 -11.85 0.16
C ARG A 157 -16.64 -12.93 0.49
N GLY A 158 -17.26 -13.49 -0.54
CA GLY A 158 -18.25 -14.56 -0.41
C GLY A 158 -19.62 -14.12 0.11
N ARG A 159 -19.86 -12.82 0.26
CA ARG A 159 -21.19 -12.29 0.61
C ARG A 159 -22.01 -12.06 -0.66
N THR A 160 -23.25 -12.52 -0.67
CA THR A 160 -24.20 -12.29 -1.76
C THR A 160 -24.90 -10.94 -1.64
N GLU A 161 -25.05 -10.43 -0.41
CA GLU A 161 -25.68 -9.14 -0.12
C GLU A 161 -24.74 -8.28 0.73
N PRO A 162 -23.81 -7.53 0.09
CA PRO A 162 -22.87 -6.69 0.79
C PRO A 162 -23.59 -5.49 1.45
N HIS A 163 -23.35 -5.28 2.74
CA HIS A 163 -23.90 -4.17 3.51
C HIS A 163 -22.80 -3.34 4.18
N CYS A 164 -22.95 -2.02 4.15
CA CYS A 164 -22.02 -1.07 4.74
C CYS A 164 -21.74 -1.40 6.21
N PRO A 165 -20.46 -1.52 6.64
CA PRO A 165 -20.11 -1.84 8.03
C PRO A 165 -20.52 -0.76 9.04
N ALA A 166 -20.86 0.46 8.61
CA ALA A 166 -21.18 1.56 9.51
C ALA A 166 -22.69 1.83 9.62
N CYS A 167 -23.43 1.88 8.50
CA CYS A 167 -24.87 2.19 8.51
C CYS A 167 -25.76 1.00 8.15
N ASN A 168 -25.17 -0.15 7.78
CA ASN A 168 -25.89 -1.35 7.36
C ASN A 168 -26.80 -1.17 6.12
N GLU A 169 -26.64 -0.09 5.35
CA GLU A 169 -27.25 0.05 4.03
C GLU A 169 -26.58 -0.87 3.00
N PHE A 170 -27.30 -1.24 1.94
CA PHE A 170 -26.73 -2.02 0.83
C PHE A 170 -25.50 -1.31 0.24
N TRP A 171 -24.45 -2.07 -0.04
CA TRP A 171 -23.24 -1.55 -0.67
C TRP A 171 -23.44 -1.49 -2.19
N PRO A 172 -23.56 -0.30 -2.80
CA PRO A 172 -24.04 -0.17 -4.17
C PRO A 172 -23.00 -0.54 -5.24
N HIS A 173 -21.73 -0.68 -4.82
CA HIS A 173 -20.61 -0.89 -5.73
C HIS A 173 -20.33 -2.37 -5.99
N GLU A 174 -19.80 -2.68 -7.18
CA GLU A 174 -19.26 -4.00 -7.48
C GLU A 174 -18.12 -4.36 -6.51
N ILE A 175 -18.14 -5.60 -6.00
CA ILE A 175 -17.11 -6.09 -5.10
C ILE A 175 -15.88 -6.52 -5.92
N PRO A 176 -14.73 -5.85 -5.77
CA PRO A 176 -13.55 -6.15 -6.57
C PRO A 176 -13.02 -7.55 -6.30
N VAL A 177 -12.56 -8.24 -7.35
CA VAL A 177 -11.86 -9.53 -7.22
C VAL A 177 -10.36 -9.27 -7.22
N ILE A 178 -9.69 -9.55 -6.10
CA ILE A 178 -8.23 -9.43 -5.99
C ILE A 178 -7.60 -10.81 -5.85
N SER A 179 -6.89 -11.21 -6.90
CA SER A 179 -6.05 -12.40 -6.93
C SER A 179 -4.87 -12.20 -5.98
N ARG A 180 -4.78 -13.00 -4.91
CA ARG A 180 -3.55 -13.01 -4.09
C ARG A 180 -2.43 -13.62 -4.93
N SER A 181 -1.50 -12.82 -5.44
CA SER A 181 -0.17 -13.32 -5.73
C SER A 181 0.47 -13.66 -4.37
N GLN A 182 0.51 -14.94 -4.03
CA GLN A 182 1.29 -15.37 -2.88
C GLN A 182 2.76 -15.06 -3.19
N SER A 183 3.31 -14.01 -2.59
CA SER A 183 4.76 -13.92 -2.42
C SER A 183 5.16 -15.08 -1.51
N GLN A 184 5.46 -16.23 -2.11
CA GLN A 184 6.04 -17.37 -1.41
C GLN A 184 7.43 -16.97 -0.94
N ILE A 185 7.54 -16.56 0.32
CA ILE A 185 8.82 -16.62 1.02
C ILE A 185 9.08 -18.12 1.24
N PRO A 186 10.18 -18.70 0.73
CA PRO A 186 10.48 -20.10 0.97
C PRO A 186 10.61 -20.31 2.48
N SER A 187 9.83 -21.24 3.03
CA SER A 187 9.97 -21.65 4.42
C SER A 187 11.38 -22.19 4.65
N PRO A 188 12.07 -21.84 5.75
CA PRO A 188 13.37 -22.42 6.04
C PRO A 188 13.18 -23.93 6.27
N SER A 189 13.82 -24.73 5.43
CA SER A 189 13.91 -26.17 5.58
C SER A 189 14.54 -26.51 6.94
N GLN A 190 13.87 -27.37 7.70
CA GLN A 190 14.43 -27.91 8.93
C GLN A 190 15.70 -28.72 8.64
N PRO A 191 16.73 -28.70 9.52
CA PRO A 191 17.92 -29.48 9.31
C PRO A 191 17.61 -30.98 9.43
N ALA A 192 18.18 -31.76 8.51
CA ALA A 192 18.14 -33.21 8.54
C ALA A 192 18.77 -33.75 9.83
N SER A 193 18.04 -34.59 10.55
CA SER A 193 18.54 -35.35 11.70
C SER A 193 19.66 -36.30 11.26
N SER A 194 20.90 -36.00 11.67
CA SER A 194 22.04 -36.91 11.60
C SER A 194 21.79 -38.13 12.50
N LYS A 195 21.73 -39.32 11.89
CA LYS A 195 21.77 -40.60 12.60
C LYS A 195 23.21 -40.84 13.06
N GLU A 196 23.46 -40.75 14.37
CA GLU A 196 24.68 -41.26 14.99
C GLU A 196 24.57 -42.76 15.23
N ASN A 197 25.64 -43.44 14.85
CA ASN A 197 25.87 -44.86 15.03
C ASN A 197 26.05 -45.20 16.52
N SER A 198 25.48 -46.32 16.96
CA SER A 198 25.91 -47.00 18.19
C SER A 198 26.02 -48.50 17.90
N ALA A 199 27.24 -49.00 18.02
CA ALA A 199 27.61 -50.41 17.90
C ALA A 199 27.32 -51.18 19.22
N PRO A 200 27.44 -52.52 19.23
CA PRO A 200 26.50 -53.40 19.93
C PRO A 200 26.96 -53.86 21.32
N SER A 201 26.03 -54.33 22.15
CA SER A 201 26.37 -55.17 23.31
C SER A 201 25.31 -56.26 23.57
N THR A 202 25.80 -57.48 23.34
CA THR A 202 25.67 -58.70 24.14
C THR A 202 24.29 -59.28 24.49
N LYS A 203 24.05 -60.45 23.89
CA LYS A 203 23.02 -61.43 24.22
C LYS A 203 23.37 -62.16 25.52
N THR A 204 22.36 -62.46 26.34
CA THR A 204 22.35 -63.63 27.24
C THR A 204 21.08 -64.46 27.03
N PRO A 205 21.16 -65.81 27.04
CA PRO A 205 20.08 -66.68 26.60
C PRO A 205 19.20 -67.15 27.76
N ARG A 206 17.90 -67.30 27.51
CA ARG A 206 16.94 -67.90 28.45
C ARG A 206 16.76 -69.38 28.10
N SER A 207 17.42 -70.26 28.84
CA SER A 207 17.16 -71.70 28.79
C SER A 207 16.03 -72.06 29.76
N SER A 208 15.01 -72.76 29.27
CA SER A 208 14.18 -73.61 30.12
C SER A 208 13.80 -74.88 29.36
N ARG A 209 14.33 -76.02 29.80
CA ARG A 209 13.62 -77.30 29.75
C ARG A 209 14.06 -78.24 30.89
N LEU A 210 13.04 -78.61 31.66
CA LEU A 210 12.75 -79.89 32.32
C LEU A 210 13.71 -80.44 33.39
N ARG A 211 13.13 -80.80 34.54
CA ARG A 211 12.63 -82.17 34.77
C ARG A 211 11.77 -82.25 36.05
N LYS A 212 10.50 -82.62 35.92
CA LYS A 212 9.99 -83.97 36.22
C LYS A 212 8.66 -84.16 35.49
#